data_AF-A0AAV9JAN9-F1
#
_entry.id   AF-A0AAV9JAN9-F1
#
_cell.length_a   1.000
_cell.length_b   1.000
_cell.length_c   1.000
_cell.angle_alpha   90.00
_cell.angle_beta   90.00
_cell.angle_gamma   90.00
#
_symmetry.space_group_name_H-M   'P 1'
#
loop_
_entity.id
_entity.type
_entity.pdbx_description
1 polymer ?
#
loop_
_entity_poly.entity_id
_entity_poly.type
_entity_poly.pdbx_seq_one_letter_code
_entity_poly.pdbx_strand_id
1 'polypeptide(L)'
;MTGETREVQSRNHYHADEELELGDMDIYDEWEATRREKEVTKAREGAATGSDEHADAEVGQSQLQSGNVKVLGETVRPPTSVTRAQRDREQTGQIATLIRPSDVYAKAVCEDIEVVKDLDFAALAGIAIPLAHSLGIPLRLACMANIATSVNVPNYNENYVTSLLGVVVDPEDARFGEYVPERFVKTREGSVMLFRSDGKDFGQEQAEALLAYCGAELEMVYDVIPKMRAAGIDAKAVAKGVAAKALTPAAYTKFWEAYRGEKLKADMDWEGLECPAVVQGGQAEQGGGSEDVCGACTAEEGKGGSPLLQCGRCKTQRYCSKECQRKDWRAHKVGCAAT
;
A
#
# COMPACT_ATOMS: atom_id res chain seq x y z
N MET A 1 -55.25 -33.43 26.92
CA MET A 1 -54.51 -32.51 26.03
C MET A 1 -53.88 -31.44 26.91
N THR A 2 -52.68 -31.71 27.43
CA THR A 2 -51.91 -30.78 28.26
C THR A 2 -50.52 -30.73 27.65
N GLY A 3 -50.21 -29.64 26.96
CA GLY A 3 -48.95 -29.45 26.26
C GLY A 3 -47.88 -28.93 27.22
N GLU A 4 -46.82 -29.71 27.40
CA GLU A 4 -45.58 -29.26 28.03
C GLU A 4 -44.70 -28.60 26.97
N THR A 5 -44.48 -27.29 27.10
CA THR A 5 -43.42 -26.56 26.39
C THR A 5 -42.15 -26.63 27.23
N ARG A 6 -41.11 -27.27 26.68
CA ARG A 6 -39.78 -27.43 27.28
C ARG A 6 -38.95 -26.18 27.00
N GLU A 7 -38.69 -25.39 28.04
CA GLU A 7 -37.86 -24.19 28.03
C GLU A 7 -36.37 -24.59 28.02
N VAL A 8 -35.64 -24.28 26.95
CA VAL A 8 -34.19 -24.51 26.83
C VAL A 8 -33.46 -23.27 27.33
N GLN A 9 -32.94 -23.32 28.55
CA GLN A 9 -32.02 -22.31 29.07
C GLN A 9 -30.58 -22.65 28.64
N SER A 10 -30.07 -22.00 27.61
CA SER A 10 -28.63 -22.01 27.28
C SER A 10 -27.92 -20.95 28.11
N ARG A 11 -27.23 -21.36 29.19
CA ARG A 11 -26.27 -20.53 29.91
C ARG A 11 -24.90 -20.64 29.23
N ASN A 12 -24.52 -19.64 28.44
CA ASN A 12 -23.13 -19.35 28.14
C ASN A 12 -22.62 -18.36 29.20
N HIS A 13 -21.96 -18.86 30.23
CA HIS A 13 -21.10 -18.06 31.10
C HIS A 13 -19.70 -18.06 30.49
N TYR A 14 -19.32 -16.96 29.84
CA TYR A 14 -17.92 -16.66 29.57
C TYR A 14 -17.37 -16.00 30.83
N HIS A 15 -16.54 -16.73 31.57
CA HIS A 15 -15.61 -16.12 32.52
C HIS A 15 -14.45 -15.55 31.69
N ALA A 16 -14.42 -14.23 31.56
CA ALA A 16 -13.20 -13.49 31.26
C ALA A 16 -12.52 -13.19 32.60
N ASP A 17 -11.19 -13.24 32.59
CA ASP A 17 -10.24 -12.91 33.66
C ASP A 17 -9.38 -14.12 34.08
N GLU A 18 -8.60 -14.63 33.12
CA GLU A 18 -7.35 -15.32 33.39
C GLU A 18 -6.31 -14.69 32.46
N GLU A 19 -5.43 -13.88 33.04
CA GLU A 19 -4.28 -13.29 32.35
C GLU A 19 -3.38 -14.42 31.86
N LEU A 20 -3.49 -14.75 30.57
CA LEU A 20 -2.53 -15.57 29.86
C LEU A 20 -1.19 -14.80 29.82
N GLU A 21 -0.29 -15.14 30.73
CA GLU A 21 1.10 -14.70 30.68
C GLU A 21 1.71 -15.14 29.34
N LEU A 22 2.11 -14.14 28.55
CA LEU A 22 2.64 -14.24 27.19
C LEU A 22 3.94 -15.06 27.12
N GLY A 23 3.80 -16.38 27.01
CA GLY A 23 4.86 -17.29 26.56
C GLY A 23 5.07 -17.33 25.04
N ASP A 24 4.33 -16.52 24.26
CA ASP A 24 4.26 -16.59 22.79
C ASP A 24 5.20 -15.63 22.05
N MET A 25 6.13 -14.98 22.75
CA MET A 25 7.11 -14.08 22.12
C MET A 25 8.13 -14.84 21.24
N ASP A 26 8.38 -16.12 21.54
CA ASP A 26 9.37 -16.96 20.84
C ASP A 26 9.02 -17.20 19.36
N ILE A 27 7.74 -17.28 19.00
CA ILE A 27 7.34 -17.58 17.61
C ILE A 27 7.58 -16.38 16.68
N TYR A 28 7.39 -15.16 17.19
CA TYR A 28 7.67 -13.95 16.41
C TYR A 28 9.17 -13.77 16.20
N ASP A 29 9.96 -13.99 17.25
CA ASP A 29 11.42 -13.88 17.19
C ASP A 29 12.02 -14.96 16.27
N GLU A 30 11.47 -16.18 16.28
CA GLU A 30 11.86 -17.26 15.35
C GLU A 30 11.50 -16.93 13.89
N TRP A 31 10.34 -16.30 13.66
CA TRP A 31 9.98 -15.81 12.33
C TRP A 31 10.88 -14.67 11.86
N GLU A 32 11.16 -13.68 12.72
CA GLU A 32 12.08 -12.58 12.41
C GLU A 32 13.48 -13.10 12.10
N ALA A 33 13.96 -14.09 12.86
CA ALA A 33 15.23 -14.76 12.60
C ALA A 33 15.22 -15.45 11.23
N THR A 34 14.18 -16.24 10.94
CA THR A 34 14.02 -16.92 9.65
C THR A 34 13.97 -15.93 8.49
N ARG A 35 13.29 -14.80 8.66
CA ARG A 35 13.24 -13.73 7.66
C ARG A 35 14.62 -13.12 7.43
N ARG A 36 15.33 -12.75 8.49
CA ARG A 36 16.70 -12.20 8.40
C ARG A 36 17.64 -13.18 7.70
N GLU A 37 17.52 -14.48 7.98
CA GLU A 37 18.31 -15.51 7.28
C GLU A 37 18.00 -15.59 5.79
N LYS A 38 16.72 -15.51 5.40
CA LYS A 38 16.30 -15.45 3.99
C LYS A 38 16.83 -14.20 3.29
N GLU A 39 16.79 -13.04 3.95
CA GLU A 39 17.32 -11.77 3.44
C GLU A 39 18.84 -11.85 3.23
N VAL A 40 19.58 -12.42 4.19
CA VAL A 40 21.04 -12.65 4.08
C VAL A 40 21.36 -13.63 2.94
N THR A 41 20.57 -14.69 2.78
CA THR A 41 20.76 -15.69 1.71
C THR A 41 20.53 -15.06 0.34
N LYS A 42 19.46 -14.30 0.17
CA LYS A 42 19.15 -13.56 -1.07
C LYS A 42 20.25 -12.56 -1.42
N ALA A 43 20.80 -11.85 -0.43
CA ALA A 43 21.92 -10.93 -0.63
C ALA A 43 23.21 -11.64 -1.09
N ARG A 44 23.48 -12.85 -0.56
CA ARG A 44 24.63 -13.67 -0.98
C ARG A 44 24.49 -14.18 -2.42
N GLU A 45 23.30 -14.64 -2.80
CA GLU A 45 23.02 -15.11 -4.15
C GLU A 45 23.14 -13.98 -5.18
N GLY A 46 22.66 -12.78 -4.86
CA GLY A 46 22.81 -11.60 -5.73
C GLY A 46 24.26 -11.10 -5.89
N ALA A 47 25.13 -11.36 -4.91
CA ALA A 47 26.55 -11.00 -5.02
C ALA A 47 27.35 -12.00 -5.87
N ALA A 48 26.94 -13.28 -5.90
CA ALA A 48 27.65 -14.33 -6.63
C ALA A 48 27.46 -14.26 -8.15
N THR A 49 26.39 -13.65 -8.64
CA THR A 49 26.10 -13.53 -10.07
C THR A 49 26.80 -12.34 -10.75
N GLY A 50 27.50 -11.50 -10.00
CA GLY A 50 28.10 -10.25 -10.52
C GLY A 50 29.58 -10.29 -10.87
N SER A 51 30.30 -11.42 -10.72
CA SER A 51 31.77 -11.42 -10.78
C SER A 51 32.44 -12.08 -11.99
N ASP A 52 31.71 -12.67 -12.95
CA ASP A 52 32.34 -13.57 -13.96
C ASP A 52 32.32 -13.11 -15.44
N GLU A 53 31.94 -11.87 -15.78
CA GLU A 53 31.84 -11.45 -17.21
C GLU A 53 32.94 -10.51 -17.75
N HIS A 54 34.08 -10.33 -17.08
CA HIS A 54 35.20 -9.56 -17.65
C HIS A 54 36.57 -10.25 -17.52
N ALA A 55 36.78 -11.27 -18.36
CA ALA A 55 38.10 -11.61 -18.86
C ALA A 55 37.97 -12.16 -20.29
N ASP A 56 38.87 -11.71 -21.16
CA ASP A 56 39.17 -12.20 -22.52
C ASP A 56 38.58 -11.41 -23.70
N ALA A 57 39.21 -10.27 -24.02
CA ALA A 57 39.35 -9.81 -25.41
C ALA A 57 40.52 -8.81 -25.56
N GLU A 58 41.77 -9.29 -25.50
CA GLU A 58 42.90 -8.62 -26.16
C GLU A 58 43.42 -9.54 -27.28
N VAL A 59 43.44 -9.05 -28.52
CA VAL A 59 44.53 -9.15 -29.51
C VAL A 59 44.06 -8.46 -30.80
N GLY A 60 44.79 -7.41 -31.22
CA GLY A 60 44.62 -6.84 -32.56
C GLY A 60 45.08 -5.40 -32.75
N GLN A 61 46.31 -5.05 -32.37
CA GLN A 61 46.94 -3.80 -32.81
C GLN A 61 47.32 -3.89 -34.29
N SER A 62 46.81 -2.99 -35.13
CA SER A 62 47.51 -2.59 -36.35
C SER A 62 47.44 -1.07 -36.54
N GLN A 63 48.61 -0.53 -36.86
CA GLN A 63 48.92 0.87 -37.08
C GLN A 63 48.12 1.43 -38.26
N LEU A 64 47.64 2.68 -38.17
CA LEU A 64 47.64 3.60 -39.30
C LEU A 64 47.70 5.07 -38.85
N GLN A 65 48.28 5.86 -39.73
CA GLN A 65 48.97 7.13 -39.51
C GLN A 65 48.10 8.35 -39.17
N SER A 66 48.77 9.26 -38.47
CA SER A 66 48.52 10.69 -38.25
C SER A 66 47.75 11.44 -39.36
N GLY A 67 46.71 12.17 -38.95
CA GLY A 67 46.14 13.31 -39.66
C GLY A 67 45.70 14.39 -38.68
N ASN A 68 46.40 15.54 -38.69
CA ASN A 68 46.08 16.73 -37.90
C ASN A 68 44.74 17.33 -38.33
N VAL A 69 43.75 17.37 -37.45
CA VAL A 69 42.59 18.26 -37.57
C VAL A 69 42.41 19.00 -36.24
N LYS A 70 42.66 20.31 -36.29
CA LYS A 70 42.43 21.25 -35.18
C LYS A 70 40.94 21.60 -35.16
N VAL A 71 40.15 20.87 -34.36
CA VAL A 71 38.74 21.20 -34.10
C VAL A 71 38.67 22.08 -32.85
N LEU A 72 38.18 23.31 -33.00
CA LEU A 72 37.75 24.14 -31.88
C LEU A 72 36.45 23.52 -31.33
N GLY A 73 36.57 22.72 -30.28
CA GLY A 73 35.44 22.15 -29.57
C GLY A 73 34.91 23.16 -28.55
N GLU A 74 33.81 23.83 -28.88
CA GLU A 74 32.90 24.36 -27.87
C GLU A 74 32.45 23.18 -27.02
N THR A 75 32.68 23.24 -25.70
CA THR A 75 32.14 22.29 -24.74
C THR A 75 30.63 22.47 -24.70
N VAL A 76 29.92 21.78 -25.58
CA VAL A 76 28.49 21.53 -25.48
C VAL A 76 28.30 20.75 -24.19
N ARG A 77 27.79 21.40 -23.15
CA ARG A 77 27.31 20.69 -21.96
C ARG A 77 26.25 19.70 -22.44
N PRO A 78 26.35 18.40 -22.07
CA PRO A 78 25.28 17.47 -22.40
C PRO A 78 23.97 18.04 -21.83
N PRO A 79 22.86 17.94 -22.58
CA PRO A 79 21.56 18.35 -22.05
C PRO A 79 21.35 17.58 -20.75
N THR A 80 21.07 18.31 -19.67
CA THR A 80 20.60 17.72 -18.41
C THR A 80 19.44 16.82 -18.77
N SER A 81 19.63 15.50 -18.66
CA SER A 81 18.61 14.51 -18.97
C SER A 81 17.46 14.72 -17.99
N VAL A 82 16.42 15.40 -18.45
CA VAL A 82 15.16 15.51 -17.72
C VAL A 82 14.66 14.07 -17.56
N THR A 83 14.61 13.61 -16.31
CA THR A 83 14.18 12.25 -15.96
C THR A 83 12.77 12.02 -16.50
N ARG A 84 12.39 10.75 -16.73
CA ARG A 84 11.05 10.43 -17.22
C ARG A 84 9.97 11.01 -16.31
N ALA A 85 10.19 10.92 -14.99
CA ALA A 85 9.36 11.52 -13.96
C ALA A 85 9.25 13.06 -14.06
N GLN A 86 10.34 13.78 -14.39
CA GLN A 86 10.29 15.23 -14.59
C GLN A 86 9.54 15.61 -15.87
N ARG A 87 9.74 14.86 -16.96
CA ARG A 87 9.00 15.07 -18.22
C ARG A 87 7.50 14.81 -18.05
N ASP A 88 7.15 13.85 -17.20
CA ASP A 88 5.76 13.51 -16.91
C ASP A 88 5.06 14.54 -16.01
N ARG A 89 5.79 15.25 -15.14
CA ARG A 89 5.29 16.31 -14.24
C ARG A 89 4.96 17.64 -14.94
N GLU A 90 5.62 17.97 -16.04
CA GLU A 90 5.43 19.26 -16.72
C GLU A 90 4.08 19.37 -17.47
N GLN A 91 3.37 18.25 -17.65
CA GLN A 91 1.99 18.23 -18.13
C GLN A 91 1.04 18.11 -16.94
N THR A 92 0.32 19.21 -16.67
CA THR A 92 -0.49 19.43 -15.48
C THR A 92 -1.63 18.42 -15.31
N GLY A 93 -1.35 17.34 -14.58
CA GLY A 93 -2.35 16.36 -14.17
C GLY A 93 -1.81 15.52 -13.02
N GLN A 94 -2.67 15.15 -12.08
CA GLN A 94 -2.31 14.20 -11.03
C GLN A 94 -2.03 12.83 -11.66
N ILE A 95 -0.98 12.16 -11.18
CA ILE A 95 -0.60 10.83 -11.66
C ILE A 95 -1.29 9.75 -10.84
N ALA A 96 -1.92 8.80 -11.53
CA ALA A 96 -2.43 7.56 -10.95
C ALA A 96 -1.78 6.33 -11.59
N THR A 97 -1.83 5.24 -10.83
CA THR A 97 -1.23 3.97 -11.23
C THR A 97 -2.33 2.96 -11.56
N LEU A 98 -2.39 2.52 -12.81
CA LEU A 98 -3.24 1.42 -13.27
C LEU A 98 -2.47 0.10 -13.13
N ILE A 99 -3.09 -0.87 -12.48
CA ILE A 99 -2.56 -2.20 -12.27
C ILE A 99 -3.52 -3.18 -12.94
N ARG A 100 -3.02 -3.85 -13.98
CA ARG A 100 -3.80 -4.89 -14.66
C ARG A 100 -3.80 -6.18 -13.83
N PRO A 101 -4.82 -7.06 -14.00
CA PRO A 101 -4.67 -8.44 -13.58
C PRO A 101 -3.49 -9.01 -14.36
N SER A 102 -2.43 -9.40 -13.65
CA SER A 102 -1.40 -10.25 -14.24
C SER A 102 -1.85 -11.70 -14.08
N ASP A 103 -1.71 -12.51 -15.13
CA ASP A 103 -2.04 -13.93 -15.12
C ASP A 103 -1.14 -14.76 -14.20
N VAL A 104 -0.13 -14.16 -13.56
CA VAL A 104 0.90 -14.89 -12.84
C VAL A 104 0.99 -14.42 -11.38
N TYR A 105 0.72 -15.36 -10.47
CA TYR A 105 1.13 -15.38 -9.06
C TYR A 105 2.64 -15.08 -8.81
N ALA A 106 3.41 -14.75 -9.84
CA ALA A 106 4.85 -14.64 -9.79
C ALA A 106 5.25 -13.25 -9.30
N LYS A 107 6.02 -13.23 -8.21
CA LYS A 107 7.16 -12.39 -7.82
C LYS A 107 7.55 -11.10 -8.60
N ALA A 108 7.11 -10.89 -9.84
CA ALA A 108 7.25 -9.65 -10.61
C ALA A 108 5.91 -8.92 -10.69
N VAL A 109 5.43 -8.40 -9.56
CA VAL A 109 4.13 -7.68 -9.42
C VAL A 109 4.09 -6.37 -10.26
N CYS A 110 5.16 -6.02 -10.98
CA CYS A 110 5.38 -4.68 -11.51
C CYS A 110 5.38 -4.58 -13.05
N GLU A 111 5.29 -5.69 -13.79
CA GLU A 111 5.41 -5.64 -15.26
C GLU A 111 4.20 -4.97 -15.95
N ASP A 112 3.02 -4.99 -15.33
CA ASP A 112 1.77 -4.44 -15.89
C ASP A 112 1.27 -3.18 -15.14
N ILE A 113 2.21 -2.33 -14.70
CA ILE A 113 1.90 -1.05 -14.08
C ILE A 113 1.95 0.06 -15.14
N GLU A 114 0.83 0.74 -15.35
CA GLU A 114 0.73 1.88 -16.27
C GLU A 114 0.38 3.18 -15.53
N VAL A 115 1.02 4.27 -15.94
CA VAL A 115 0.69 5.61 -15.44
C VAL A 115 -0.46 6.18 -16.27
N VAL A 116 -1.53 6.59 -15.60
CA VAL A 116 -2.65 7.29 -16.22
C VAL A 116 -2.65 8.75 -15.80
N LYS A 117 -2.75 9.64 -16.79
CA LYS A 117 -2.77 11.10 -16.64
C LYS A 117 -4.15 11.66 -17.00
N ASP A 118 -4.38 12.93 -16.65
CA ASP A 118 -5.55 13.72 -17.06
C ASP A 118 -6.92 13.16 -16.63
N LEU A 119 -6.96 12.41 -15.52
CA LEU A 119 -8.20 11.96 -14.91
C LEU A 119 -8.76 13.01 -13.95
N ASP A 120 -10.08 13.22 -14.01
CA ASP A 120 -10.80 13.95 -12.97
C ASP A 120 -10.97 13.03 -11.75
N PHE A 121 -9.97 13.05 -10.86
CA PHE A 121 -9.98 12.26 -9.62
C PHE A 121 -11.11 12.64 -8.67
N ALA A 122 -11.64 13.87 -8.76
CA ALA A 122 -12.78 14.29 -7.96
C ALA A 122 -14.06 13.58 -8.43
N ALA A 123 -14.16 13.24 -9.73
CA ALA A 123 -15.26 12.48 -10.28
C ALA A 123 -15.17 10.96 -9.99
N LEU A 124 -13.97 10.44 -9.70
CA LEU A 124 -13.78 9.02 -9.38
C LEU A 124 -14.27 8.68 -7.97
N ALA A 125 -15.33 7.87 -7.89
CA ALA A 125 -15.82 7.31 -6.64
C ALA A 125 -14.90 6.16 -6.14
N GLY A 126 -13.67 6.49 -5.74
CA GLY A 126 -12.71 5.51 -5.22
C GLY A 126 -13.09 4.96 -3.84
N ILE A 127 -12.65 3.75 -3.53
CA ILE A 127 -12.82 3.12 -2.22
C ILE A 127 -11.53 3.29 -1.43
N ALA A 128 -11.63 3.69 -0.17
CA ALA A 128 -10.46 3.76 0.72
C ALA A 128 -9.87 2.36 0.92
N ILE A 129 -8.55 2.27 0.89
CA ILE A 129 -7.82 1.03 1.05
C ILE A 129 -7.36 0.94 2.52
N PRO A 130 -7.90 0.02 3.35
CA PRO A 130 -7.61 0.00 4.78
C PRO A 130 -6.12 -0.20 5.06
N LEU A 131 -5.48 -1.13 4.37
CA LEU A 131 -4.05 -1.39 4.55
C LEU A 131 -3.20 -0.15 4.25
N ALA A 132 -3.43 0.51 3.12
CA ALA A 132 -2.71 1.74 2.78
C ALA A 132 -2.95 2.84 3.81
N HIS A 133 -4.18 2.96 4.32
CA HIS A 133 -4.53 3.91 5.37
C HIS A 133 -3.77 3.64 6.68
N SER A 134 -3.65 2.38 7.11
CA SER A 134 -2.84 1.99 8.26
C SER A 134 -1.36 2.33 8.10
N LEU A 135 -0.85 2.35 6.86
CA LEU A 135 0.51 2.80 6.53
C LEU A 135 0.63 4.32 6.38
N GLY A 136 -0.43 5.08 6.64
CA GLY A 136 -0.45 6.54 6.49
C GLY A 136 -0.47 7.01 5.03
N ILE A 137 -0.80 6.13 4.08
CA ILE A 137 -0.88 6.45 2.67
C ILE A 137 -2.36 6.72 2.34
N PRO A 138 -2.74 7.94 1.92
CA PRO A 138 -4.13 8.31 1.63
C PRO A 138 -4.58 7.75 0.27
N LEU A 139 -4.52 6.43 0.10
CA LEU A 139 -4.73 5.75 -1.18
C LEU A 139 -6.20 5.33 -1.35
N ARG A 140 -6.72 5.53 -2.55
CA ARG A 140 -8.02 5.06 -2.99
C ARG A 140 -7.87 4.15 -4.19
N LEU A 141 -8.79 3.19 -4.27
CA LEU A 141 -8.91 2.26 -5.37
C LEU A 141 -10.16 2.58 -6.19
N ALA A 142 -10.01 2.78 -7.49
CA ALA A 142 -11.13 2.77 -8.44
C ALA A 142 -11.02 1.51 -9.31
N CYS A 143 -12.15 0.83 -9.49
CA CYS A 143 -12.23 -0.26 -10.46
C CYS A 143 -12.60 0.32 -11.81
N MET A 144 -11.83 -0.02 -12.83
CA MET A 144 -12.16 0.30 -14.21
C MET A 144 -13.05 -0.85 -14.69
N ALA A 145 -14.37 -0.68 -14.57
CA ALA A 145 -15.35 -1.67 -15.05
C ALA A 145 -14.99 -2.03 -16.48
N ASN A 146 -14.56 -3.28 -16.69
CA ASN A 146 -14.04 -3.85 -17.95
C ASN A 146 -14.04 -2.83 -19.08
N ILE A 147 -12.98 -2.01 -19.18
CA ILE A 147 -12.61 -1.47 -20.48
C ILE A 147 -12.52 -2.73 -21.33
N ALA A 148 -13.49 -2.92 -22.21
CA ALA A 148 -13.79 -4.20 -22.83
C ALA A 148 -12.59 -4.62 -23.69
N THR A 149 -11.56 -5.18 -23.08
CA THR A 149 -10.63 -6.03 -23.78
C THR A 149 -11.49 -7.20 -24.17
N SER A 150 -11.85 -7.26 -25.46
CA SER A 150 -12.66 -8.27 -26.12
C SER A 150 -12.08 -9.69 -26.03
N VAL A 151 -11.16 -9.93 -25.09
CA VAL A 151 -10.53 -11.19 -24.82
C VAL A 151 -11.38 -11.86 -23.75
N ASN A 152 -12.12 -12.85 -24.20
CA ASN A 152 -12.92 -13.73 -23.37
C ASN A 152 -11.96 -14.63 -22.59
N VAL A 153 -11.27 -14.09 -21.56
CA VAL A 153 -10.36 -14.86 -20.72
C VAL A 153 -11.21 -15.59 -19.67
N PRO A 154 -11.27 -16.92 -19.71
CA PRO A 154 -12.14 -17.66 -18.80
C PRO A 154 -11.54 -17.69 -17.37
N ASN A 155 -12.25 -17.09 -16.43
CA ASN A 155 -12.31 -17.41 -14.99
C ASN A 155 -11.10 -17.14 -14.05
N TYR A 156 -10.03 -16.44 -14.44
CA TYR A 156 -8.88 -16.18 -13.55
C TYR A 156 -8.45 -14.70 -13.42
N ASN A 157 -9.39 -13.77 -13.48
CA ASN A 157 -9.06 -12.34 -13.41
C ASN A 157 -8.98 -11.80 -11.97
N GLU A 158 -8.66 -12.62 -10.95
CA GLU A 158 -8.48 -12.06 -9.60
C GLU A 158 -7.25 -11.16 -9.57
N ASN A 159 -7.49 -9.86 -9.38
CA ASN A 159 -6.45 -8.86 -9.24
C ASN A 159 -5.81 -9.03 -7.86
N TYR A 160 -4.62 -9.66 -7.82
CA TYR A 160 -3.88 -9.94 -6.59
C TYR A 160 -3.66 -8.70 -5.72
N VAL A 161 -3.48 -7.53 -6.34
CA VAL A 161 -3.32 -6.27 -5.61
C VAL A 161 -4.56 -5.91 -4.81
N THR A 162 -5.76 -6.16 -5.36
CA THR A 162 -7.01 -5.94 -4.60
C THR A 162 -7.13 -6.88 -3.41
N SER A 163 -6.65 -8.12 -3.56
CA SER A 163 -6.59 -9.07 -2.45
C SER A 163 -5.62 -8.56 -1.40
N LEU A 164 -4.36 -8.29 -1.77
CA LEU A 164 -3.32 -7.87 -0.85
C LEU A 164 -3.69 -6.57 -0.09
N LEU A 165 -4.11 -5.53 -0.82
CA LEU A 165 -4.42 -4.23 -0.23
C LEU A 165 -5.80 -4.16 0.44
N GLY A 166 -6.69 -5.11 0.12
CA GLY A 166 -8.06 -5.16 0.63
C GLY A 166 -8.21 -5.81 2.01
N VAL A 167 -7.12 -6.31 2.61
CA VAL A 167 -7.15 -6.91 3.95
C VAL A 167 -7.32 -5.84 5.02
N VAL A 168 -8.21 -6.09 5.98
CA VAL A 168 -8.34 -5.29 7.20
C VAL A 168 -7.21 -5.68 8.14
N VAL A 169 -6.28 -4.76 8.39
CA VAL A 169 -5.10 -5.00 9.24
C VAL A 169 -5.11 -4.19 10.54
N ASP A 170 -6.16 -3.42 10.80
CA ASP A 170 -6.35 -2.76 12.08
C ASP A 170 -6.59 -3.81 13.17
N PRO A 171 -5.69 -3.96 14.16
CA PRO A 171 -5.81 -4.98 15.19
C PRO A 171 -7.05 -4.79 16.06
N GLU A 172 -7.63 -3.59 16.13
CA GLU A 172 -8.84 -3.31 16.90
C GLU A 172 -10.13 -3.57 16.09
N ASP A 173 -10.05 -3.74 14.76
CA ASP A 173 -11.21 -4.07 13.94
C ASP A 173 -11.61 -5.54 14.17
N ALA A 174 -12.90 -5.77 14.43
CA ALA A 174 -13.45 -7.11 14.61
C ALA A 174 -13.18 -8.01 13.39
N ARG A 175 -13.11 -7.40 12.20
CA ARG A 175 -12.84 -8.01 10.89
C ARG A 175 -11.36 -8.14 10.57
N PHE A 176 -10.46 -7.96 11.54
CA PHE A 176 -9.02 -8.14 11.33
C PHE A 176 -8.72 -9.46 10.60
N GLY A 177 -7.93 -9.38 9.53
CA GLY A 177 -7.58 -10.50 8.65
C GLY A 177 -8.68 -10.88 7.64
N GLU A 178 -9.86 -10.26 7.70
CA GLU A 178 -10.87 -10.38 6.65
C GLU A 178 -10.59 -9.40 5.52
N TYR A 179 -11.03 -9.77 4.32
CA TYR A 179 -11.09 -8.84 3.20
C TYR A 179 -12.29 -7.92 3.39
N VAL A 180 -12.14 -6.62 3.13
CA VAL A 180 -13.28 -5.67 3.21
C VAL A 180 -14.42 -6.16 2.31
N PRO A 181 -15.61 -6.45 2.86
CA PRO A 181 -16.60 -7.22 2.13
C PRO A 181 -17.45 -6.37 1.17
N GLU A 182 -18.01 -7.06 0.18
CA GLU A 182 -18.96 -6.66 -0.87
C GLU A 182 -18.49 -5.70 -1.97
N ARG A 183 -17.92 -4.53 -1.65
CA ARG A 183 -17.52 -3.61 -2.73
C ARG A 183 -16.22 -4.06 -3.41
N PHE A 184 -15.25 -4.54 -2.64
CA PHE A 184 -14.00 -5.06 -3.21
C PHE A 184 -14.20 -6.40 -3.93
N VAL A 185 -15.17 -7.21 -3.49
CA VAL A 185 -15.44 -8.52 -4.12
C VAL A 185 -15.86 -8.37 -5.58
N LYS A 186 -16.67 -7.35 -5.90
CA LYS A 186 -17.02 -7.03 -7.29
C LYS A 186 -15.87 -6.45 -8.10
N THR A 187 -14.85 -5.91 -7.43
CA THR A 187 -13.67 -5.29 -8.07
C THR A 187 -12.47 -6.22 -8.11
N ARG A 188 -12.61 -7.48 -7.68
CA ARG A 188 -11.54 -8.47 -7.84
C ARG A 188 -11.25 -8.73 -9.30
N GLU A 189 -12.23 -8.53 -10.18
CA GLU A 189 -12.04 -8.72 -11.61
C GLU A 189 -11.61 -7.41 -12.28
N GLY A 190 -10.56 -7.52 -13.11
CA GLY A 190 -10.15 -6.46 -14.02
C GLY A 190 -9.06 -5.53 -13.48
N SER A 191 -8.79 -4.48 -14.27
CA SER A 191 -7.73 -3.53 -13.94
C SER A 191 -8.20 -2.58 -12.84
N VAL A 192 -7.33 -2.31 -11.87
CA VAL A 192 -7.59 -1.38 -10.79
C VAL A 192 -6.68 -0.18 -10.87
N MET A 193 -7.21 0.97 -10.49
CA MET A 193 -6.48 2.22 -10.45
C MET A 193 -6.27 2.64 -9.01
N LEU A 194 -5.02 2.92 -8.67
CA LEU A 194 -4.59 3.45 -7.39
C LEU A 194 -4.27 4.93 -7.54
N PHE A 195 -4.86 5.75 -6.68
CA PHE A 195 -4.65 7.20 -6.68
C PHE A 195 -4.74 7.75 -5.26
N ARG A 196 -4.06 8.86 -4.99
CA ARG A 196 -4.10 9.47 -3.67
C ARG A 196 -5.26 10.45 -3.54
N SER A 197 -5.94 10.41 -2.41
CA SER A 197 -7.03 11.34 -2.08
C SER A 197 -6.56 12.72 -1.66
N ASP A 198 -5.26 12.90 -1.39
CA ASP A 198 -4.65 14.19 -1.06
C ASP A 198 -4.20 14.98 -2.30
N GLY A 199 -4.51 14.49 -3.51
CA GLY A 199 -4.18 15.16 -4.77
C GLY A 199 -2.73 15.01 -5.21
N LYS A 200 -1.87 14.34 -4.43
CA LYS A 200 -0.48 14.09 -4.82
C LYS A 200 -0.38 12.93 -5.81
N ASP A 201 0.72 12.91 -6.55
CA ASP A 201 1.05 11.84 -7.47
C ASP A 201 1.23 10.51 -6.75
N PHE A 202 0.78 9.43 -7.41
CA PHE A 202 1.07 8.06 -7.03
C PHE A 202 1.58 7.30 -8.24
N GLY A 203 2.91 7.28 -8.39
CA GLY A 203 3.61 6.68 -9.52
C GLY A 203 3.84 5.17 -9.41
N GLN A 204 4.35 4.58 -10.49
CA GLN A 204 4.64 3.15 -10.60
C GLN A 204 5.60 2.67 -9.51
N GLU A 205 6.65 3.44 -9.23
CA GLU A 205 7.69 3.12 -8.24
C GLU A 205 7.12 3.11 -6.81
N GLN A 206 6.18 4.03 -6.54
CA GLN A 206 5.47 4.08 -5.26
C GLN A 206 4.53 2.89 -5.09
N ALA A 207 3.85 2.48 -6.16
CA ALA A 207 3.04 1.27 -6.15
C ALA A 207 3.92 0.01 -5.98
N GLU A 208 5.03 -0.09 -6.70
CA GLU A 208 5.99 -1.20 -6.59
C GLU A 208 6.48 -1.36 -5.14
N ALA A 209 6.97 -0.29 -4.52
CA ALA A 209 7.47 -0.37 -3.15
C ALA A 209 6.37 -0.72 -2.14
N LEU A 210 5.16 -0.18 -2.31
CA LEU A 210 4.02 -0.52 -1.47
C LEU A 210 3.68 -2.01 -1.56
N LEU A 211 3.63 -2.56 -2.77
CA LEU A 211 3.28 -3.96 -2.99
C LEU A 211 4.39 -4.89 -2.51
N ALA A 212 5.66 -4.52 -2.70
CA ALA A 212 6.80 -5.25 -2.15
C ALA A 212 6.76 -5.29 -0.63
N TYR A 213 6.45 -4.17 0.02
CA TYR A 213 6.32 -4.09 1.47
C TYR A 213 5.17 -4.96 2.00
N CYS A 214 3.97 -4.75 1.45
CA CYS A 214 2.79 -5.50 1.85
C CYS A 214 2.99 -7.00 1.61
N GLY A 215 3.61 -7.39 0.49
CA GLY A 215 3.97 -8.78 0.23
C GLY A 215 4.87 -9.35 1.31
N ALA A 216 5.98 -8.67 1.64
CA ALA A 216 6.93 -9.15 2.63
C ALA A 216 6.35 -9.24 4.06
N GLU A 217 5.58 -8.25 4.49
CA GLU A 217 5.01 -8.22 5.84
C GLU A 217 3.77 -9.11 5.98
N LEU A 218 2.94 -9.23 4.93
CA LEU A 218 1.72 -10.05 4.96
C LEU A 218 1.96 -11.49 4.55
N GLU A 219 3.10 -11.85 3.95
CA GLU A 219 3.45 -13.26 3.69
C GLU A 219 3.36 -14.09 4.98
N MET A 220 3.73 -13.52 6.13
CA MET A 220 3.53 -14.17 7.42
C MET A 220 2.05 -14.42 7.73
N VAL A 221 1.20 -13.42 7.50
CA VAL A 221 -0.24 -13.50 7.73
C VAL A 221 -0.83 -14.62 6.86
N TYR A 222 -0.37 -14.78 5.62
CA TYR A 222 -0.88 -15.82 4.72
C TYR A 222 -0.31 -17.21 5.01
N ASP A 223 0.98 -17.34 5.31
CA ASP A 223 1.66 -18.64 5.44
C ASP A 223 1.65 -19.19 6.86
N VAL A 224 1.69 -18.32 7.87
CA VAL A 224 1.86 -18.72 9.28
C VAL A 224 0.52 -18.90 9.96
N ILE A 225 -0.49 -18.08 9.65
CA ILE A 225 -1.83 -18.20 10.26
C ILE A 225 -2.44 -19.59 10.05
N PRO A 226 -2.43 -20.20 8.84
CA PRO A 226 -2.98 -21.54 8.66
C PRO A 226 -2.26 -22.60 9.51
N LYS A 227 -0.93 -22.49 9.64
CA LYS A 227 -0.10 -23.41 10.45
C LYS A 227 -0.38 -23.24 11.94
N MET A 228 -0.47 -22.00 12.42
CA MET A 228 -0.83 -21.68 13.81
C MET A 228 -2.23 -22.21 14.16
N ARG A 229 -3.22 -22.00 13.28
CA ARG A 229 -4.56 -22.57 13.46
C ARG A 229 -4.53 -24.10 13.54
N ALA A 230 -3.74 -24.76 12.69
CA ALA A 230 -3.57 -26.20 12.74
C ALA A 230 -2.91 -26.69 14.05
N ALA A 231 -2.08 -25.86 14.67
CA ALA A 231 -1.44 -26.11 15.95
C ALA A 231 -2.31 -25.73 17.17
N GLY A 232 -3.51 -25.19 16.97
CA GLY A 232 -4.39 -24.71 18.05
C GLY A 232 -3.95 -23.39 18.70
N ILE A 233 -3.03 -22.65 18.08
CA ILE A 233 -2.56 -21.34 18.53
C ILE A 233 -3.59 -20.28 18.09
N ASP A 234 -3.83 -19.26 18.92
CA ASP A 234 -4.63 -18.09 18.52
C ASP A 234 -3.88 -17.25 17.48
N ALA A 235 -3.94 -17.71 16.24
CA ALA A 235 -3.33 -17.07 15.10
C ALA A 235 -3.83 -15.63 14.89
N LYS A 236 -5.03 -15.29 15.39
CA LYS A 236 -5.57 -13.93 15.29
C LYS A 236 -4.80 -12.99 16.21
N ALA A 237 -4.57 -13.40 17.46
CA ALA A 237 -3.79 -12.61 18.42
C ALA A 237 -2.34 -12.37 17.92
N VAL A 238 -1.68 -13.41 17.40
CA VAL A 238 -0.32 -13.28 16.87
C VAL A 238 -0.28 -12.34 15.67
N ALA A 239 -1.18 -12.53 14.70
CA ALA A 239 -1.23 -11.68 13.52
C ALA A 239 -1.54 -10.22 13.85
N LYS A 240 -2.38 -9.95 14.86
CA LYS A 240 -2.60 -8.59 15.38
C LYS A 240 -1.32 -7.97 15.91
N GLY A 241 -0.55 -8.71 16.72
CA GLY A 241 0.73 -8.24 17.25
C GLY A 241 1.74 -7.91 16.15
N VAL A 242 1.76 -8.73 15.10
CA VAL A 242 2.60 -8.52 13.91
C VAL A 242 2.16 -7.28 13.16
N ALA A 243 0.87 -7.16 12.83
CA ALA A 243 0.31 -6.02 12.13
C ALA A 243 0.55 -4.71 12.89
N ALA A 244 0.36 -4.71 14.21
CA ALA A 244 0.59 -3.54 15.06
C ALA A 244 2.05 -3.05 15.04
N LYS A 245 3.03 -3.95 14.86
CA LYS A 245 4.46 -3.60 14.78
C LYS A 245 4.89 -3.25 13.35
N ALA A 246 4.52 -4.09 12.39
CA ALA A 246 5.00 -4.03 11.02
C ALA A 246 4.17 -3.10 10.13
N LEU A 247 2.86 -3.00 10.32
CA LEU A 247 1.99 -2.24 9.42
C LEU A 247 1.73 -0.84 9.95
N THR A 248 2.83 -0.12 10.24
CA THR A 248 2.81 1.26 10.71
C THR A 248 3.42 2.21 9.67
N PRO A 249 3.07 3.52 9.67
CA PRO A 249 3.69 4.49 8.77
C PRO A 249 5.20 4.55 8.94
N ALA A 250 5.70 4.50 10.18
CA ALA A 250 7.14 4.56 10.47
C ALA A 250 7.90 3.35 9.93
N ALA A 251 7.34 2.14 10.07
CA ALA A 251 7.95 0.93 9.53
C ALA A 251 8.00 0.96 8.00
N TYR A 252 6.92 1.42 7.35
CA TYR A 252 6.89 1.59 5.90
C TYR A 252 7.86 2.66 5.41
N THR A 253 7.95 3.82 6.07
CA THR A 253 8.91 4.88 5.70
C THR A 253 10.35 4.36 5.75
N LYS A 254 10.70 3.60 6.80
CA LYS A 254 12.01 2.98 6.91
C LYS A 254 12.27 1.97 5.78
N PHE A 255 11.29 1.13 5.45
CA PHE A 255 11.39 0.22 4.31
C PHE A 255 11.56 0.97 3.00
N TRP A 256 10.75 2.02 2.77
CA TRP A 256 10.79 2.84 1.57
C TRP A 256 12.18 3.42 1.31
N GLU A 257 12.81 3.99 2.34
CA GLU A 257 14.16 4.58 2.22
C GLU A 257 15.20 3.53 1.81
N ALA A 258 15.16 2.35 2.43
CA ALA A 258 16.06 1.25 2.08
C ALA A 258 15.79 0.73 0.66
N TYR A 259 14.52 0.45 0.34
CA TYR A 259 14.10 -0.07 -0.96
C TYR A 259 14.46 0.88 -2.10
N ARG A 260 14.15 2.18 -1.93
CA ARG A 260 14.53 3.24 -2.87
C ARG A 260 16.04 3.34 -3.03
N GLY A 261 16.80 3.25 -1.92
CA GLY A 261 18.26 3.27 -1.96
C GLY A 261 18.88 2.11 -2.74
N GLU A 262 18.27 0.93 -2.71
CA GLU A 262 18.67 -0.20 -3.56
C GLU A 262 18.30 0.02 -5.02
N LYS A 263 17.06 0.45 -5.29
CA LYS A 263 16.57 0.70 -6.65
C LYS A 263 17.36 1.77 -7.38
N LEU A 264 17.77 2.84 -6.68
CA LEU A 264 18.62 3.91 -7.21
C LEU A 264 19.96 3.42 -7.78
N LYS A 265 20.46 2.25 -7.34
CA LYS A 265 21.69 1.67 -7.89
C LYS A 265 21.50 1.12 -9.30
N ALA A 266 20.28 0.71 -9.64
CA ALA A 266 19.92 0.11 -10.92
C ALA A 266 19.18 1.09 -11.84
N ASP A 267 18.42 2.02 -11.26
CA ASP A 267 17.51 2.90 -11.98
C ASP A 267 17.45 4.30 -11.35
N MET A 268 17.87 5.31 -12.11
CA MET A 268 17.87 6.71 -11.69
C MET A 268 16.48 7.33 -11.63
N ASP A 269 15.44 6.71 -12.21
CA ASP A 269 14.07 7.24 -12.15
C ASP A 269 13.51 7.23 -10.71
N TRP A 270 14.17 6.51 -9.78
CA TRP A 270 13.88 6.57 -8.33
C TRP A 270 14.41 7.84 -7.64
N GLU A 271 15.18 8.68 -8.35
CA GLU A 271 15.74 9.93 -7.81
C GLU A 271 14.64 10.98 -7.61
N GLY A 272 14.68 11.68 -6.47
CA GLY A 272 13.67 12.68 -6.11
C GLY A 272 12.28 12.15 -5.73
N LEU A 273 12.04 10.83 -5.75
CA LEU A 273 10.75 10.27 -5.30
C LEU A 273 10.58 10.37 -3.79
N GLU A 274 9.44 10.93 -3.37
CA GLU A 274 9.06 11.05 -1.96
C GLU A 274 8.32 9.80 -1.47
N CYS A 275 8.50 9.47 -0.19
CA CYS A 275 7.73 8.42 0.46
C CYS A 275 6.23 8.79 0.42
N PRO A 276 5.34 7.88 -0.01
CA PRO A 276 3.93 8.21 -0.09
C PRO A 276 3.22 8.26 1.28
N ALA A 277 3.82 7.71 2.33
CA ALA A 277 3.25 7.72 3.68
C ALA A 277 3.36 9.08 4.37
N VAL A 278 2.25 9.50 4.99
CA VAL A 278 2.15 10.70 5.81
C VAL A 278 2.27 10.28 7.27
N VAL A 279 3.44 10.52 7.87
CA VAL A 279 3.65 10.24 9.29
C VAL A 279 2.93 11.33 10.11
N GLN A 280 1.75 11.00 10.61
CA GLN A 280 1.01 11.83 11.56
C GLN A 280 1.73 11.80 12.92
N GLY A 281 2.83 12.54 13.07
CA GLY A 281 3.63 12.46 14.30
C GLY A 281 4.85 13.37 14.45
N GLY A 282 5.19 14.17 13.45
CA GLY A 282 6.21 15.21 13.60
C GLY A 282 5.60 16.55 13.98
N GLN A 283 5.44 16.85 15.28
CA GLN A 283 5.30 18.23 15.72
C GLN A 283 6.63 18.96 15.52
N ALA A 284 6.76 19.71 14.41
CA ALA A 284 7.63 20.87 14.12
C ALA A 284 7.87 20.88 12.60
N GLU A 285 7.42 21.85 11.78
CA GLU A 285 7.08 23.24 12.03
C GLU A 285 5.94 23.68 11.08
N GLN A 286 5.06 24.52 11.62
CA GLN A 286 4.15 25.47 10.98
C GLN A 286 4.01 25.44 9.44
N GLY A 287 2.89 24.89 8.98
CA GLY A 287 2.35 25.10 7.64
C GLY A 287 0.95 24.52 7.54
N GLY A 288 -0.05 25.28 7.97
CA GLY A 288 -1.44 24.83 8.09
C GLY A 288 -2.09 24.47 6.75
N GLY A 289 -3.00 23.48 6.83
CA GLY A 289 -4.03 23.24 5.83
C GLY A 289 -4.16 21.78 5.41
N SER A 290 -5.07 21.03 6.04
CA SER A 290 -5.97 20.06 5.35
C SER A 290 -6.83 19.17 6.26
N GLU A 291 -6.85 19.33 7.59
CA GLU A 291 -7.75 18.51 8.46
C GLU A 291 -9.15 19.11 8.66
N ASP A 292 -9.41 20.29 8.10
CA ASP A 292 -10.67 21.01 8.23
C ASP A 292 -11.57 20.77 7.02
N VAL A 293 -11.72 19.52 6.58
CA VAL A 293 -12.65 19.15 5.50
C VAL A 293 -13.73 18.18 5.97
N CYS A 294 -14.92 18.30 5.36
CA CYS A 294 -16.04 17.43 5.61
C CYS A 294 -15.73 15.99 5.16
N GLY A 295 -15.82 15.00 6.06
CA GLY A 295 -15.56 13.59 5.74
C GLY A 295 -16.47 12.99 4.67
N ALA A 296 -17.65 13.58 4.43
CA ALA A 296 -18.64 13.06 3.49
C ALA A 296 -18.62 13.72 2.11
N CYS A 297 -18.18 14.98 2.02
CA CYS A 297 -18.30 15.79 0.80
C CYS A 297 -17.12 16.74 0.56
N THR A 298 -16.06 16.62 1.35
CA THR A 298 -14.80 17.38 1.26
C THR A 298 -14.93 18.90 1.31
N ALA A 299 -16.07 19.44 1.75
CA ALA A 299 -16.25 20.87 1.95
C ALA A 299 -15.39 21.38 3.10
N GLU A 300 -14.69 22.49 2.88
CA GLU A 300 -13.82 23.15 3.86
C GLU A 300 -14.64 23.86 4.96
N GLU A 301 -15.87 24.25 4.65
CA GLU A 301 -16.74 24.99 5.57
C GLU A 301 -18.14 24.35 5.69
N GLY A 302 -18.79 24.64 6.81
CA GLY A 302 -20.19 24.37 7.06
C GLY A 302 -21.10 25.30 6.27
N LYS A 303 -22.41 25.00 6.30
CA LYS A 303 -23.41 25.81 5.59
C LYS A 303 -23.34 27.27 6.06
N GLY A 304 -23.14 28.20 5.12
CA GLY A 304 -23.02 29.64 5.40
C GLY A 304 -21.69 30.07 6.02
N GLY A 305 -20.59 29.34 5.78
CA GLY A 305 -19.27 29.65 6.33
C GLY A 305 -19.14 29.32 7.81
N SER A 306 -20.01 28.45 8.34
CA SER A 306 -19.91 27.98 9.72
C SER A 306 -18.73 27.01 9.87
N PRO A 307 -18.11 26.90 11.05
CA PRO A 307 -17.10 25.87 11.28
C PRO A 307 -17.71 24.48 11.12
N LEU A 308 -16.91 23.52 10.64
CA LEU A 308 -17.36 22.14 10.50
C LEU A 308 -17.73 21.52 11.86
N LEU A 309 -18.79 20.73 11.87
CA LEU A 309 -19.24 19.97 13.03
C LEU A 309 -18.31 18.80 13.28
N GLN A 310 -17.79 18.67 14.49
CA GLN A 310 -17.03 17.50 14.92
C GLN A 310 -17.95 16.33 15.27
N CYS A 311 -17.51 15.11 15.01
CA CYS A 311 -18.18 13.92 15.48
C CYS A 311 -18.22 13.91 17.01
N GLY A 312 -19.42 13.85 17.60
CA GLY A 312 -19.58 13.92 19.05
C GLY A 312 -18.95 12.76 19.83
N ARG A 313 -18.60 11.64 19.16
CA ARG A 313 -17.97 10.47 19.78
C ARG A 313 -16.45 10.54 19.73
N CYS A 314 -15.86 10.58 18.53
CA CYS A 314 -14.41 10.55 18.37
C CYS A 314 -13.74 11.93 18.31
N LYS A 315 -14.50 13.00 18.05
CA LYS A 315 -14.02 14.37 17.84
C LYS A 315 -12.96 14.56 16.74
N THR A 316 -12.50 13.49 16.09
CA THR A 316 -11.52 13.52 15.01
C THR A 316 -12.14 13.86 13.66
N GLN A 317 -13.29 13.28 13.30
CA GLN A 317 -13.93 13.53 12.00
C GLN A 317 -14.80 14.78 12.01
N ARG A 318 -14.70 15.60 10.96
CA ARG A 318 -15.49 16.83 10.77
C ARG A 318 -16.51 16.72 9.63
N TYR A 319 -17.61 17.47 9.74
CA TYR A 319 -18.73 17.45 8.80
C TYR A 319 -19.35 18.84 8.59
N CYS A 320 -19.65 19.21 7.34
CA CYS A 320 -20.30 20.49 7.05
C CYS A 320 -21.78 20.54 7.51
N SER A 321 -22.39 19.38 7.77
CA SER A 321 -23.76 19.25 8.25
C SER A 321 -24.01 17.90 8.92
N LYS A 322 -25.08 17.81 9.72
CA LYS A 322 -25.55 16.54 10.30
C LYS A 322 -25.96 15.52 9.22
N GLU A 323 -26.36 15.99 8.04
CA GLU A 323 -26.70 15.12 6.90
C GLU A 323 -25.45 14.43 6.36
N CYS A 324 -24.36 15.17 6.20
CA CYS A 324 -23.07 14.63 5.82
C CYS A 324 -22.56 13.61 6.85
N GLN A 325 -22.67 13.92 8.15
CA GLN A 325 -22.33 12.96 9.21
C GLN A 325 -23.14 11.66 9.09
N ARG A 326 -24.47 11.74 8.89
CA ARG A 326 -25.33 10.54 8.73
C ARG A 326 -24.99 9.74 7.47
N LYS A 327 -24.66 10.43 6.37
CA LYS A 327 -24.27 9.81 5.09
C LYS A 327 -22.98 9.01 5.25
N ASP A 328 -22.00 9.58 5.94
CA ASP A 328 -20.70 8.97 6.17
C ASP A 328 -20.70 7.94 7.33
N TRP A 329 -21.70 7.99 8.22
CA TRP A 329 -21.76 7.15 9.43
C TRP A 329 -21.50 5.66 9.19
N ARG A 330 -21.97 5.09 8.07
CA ARG A 330 -21.74 3.66 7.77
C ARG A 330 -20.26 3.31 7.61
N ALA A 331 -19.47 4.21 7.04
CA ALA A 331 -18.02 4.06 6.89
C ALA A 331 -17.32 4.51 8.17
N HIS A 332 -17.65 5.71 8.67
CA HIS A 332 -17.02 6.29 9.85
C HIS A 332 -17.16 5.44 11.12
N LYS A 333 -18.31 4.79 11.35
CA LYS A 333 -18.57 4.02 12.57
C LYS A 333 -17.55 2.91 12.84
N VAL A 334 -16.89 2.41 11.79
CA VAL A 334 -15.89 1.34 11.88
C VAL A 334 -14.68 1.81 12.68
N GLY A 335 -14.20 3.04 12.44
CA GLY A 335 -13.07 3.65 13.15
C GLY A 335 -13.47 4.69 14.20
N CYS A 336 -14.75 4.80 14.54
CA CYS A 336 -15.25 5.81 15.47
C CYS A 336 -15.05 5.36 16.93
N ALA A 337 -13.86 5.58 17.49
CA ALA A 337 -13.53 5.34 18.90
C ALA A 337 -13.76 6.62 19.73
N ALA A 338 -14.23 6.49 20.98
CA ALA A 338 -14.36 7.63 21.87
C ALA A 338 -12.97 8.08 22.35
N THR A 339 -12.66 9.37 22.18
CA THR A 339 -11.47 10.02 22.75
C THR A 339 -11.72 10.49 24.17
#